data_AF-A0A2V8Y128-F1
#
_entry.id   AF-A0A2V8Y128-F1
#
_cell.length_a   1.000
_cell.length_b   1.000
_cell.length_c   1.000
_cell.angle_alpha   90.00
_cell.angle_beta   90.00
_cell.angle_gamma   90.00
#
_symmetry.space_group_name_H-M   'P 1'
#
loop_
_entity.id
_entity.type
_entity.pdbx_description
1 polymer ?
#
loop_
_entity_poly.entity_id
_entity_poly.type
_entity_poly.pdbx_seq_one_letter_code
_entity_poly.pdbx_strand_id
1 'polypeptide(L)'
;MIRFLEISNQTLFWYYLASNLAYLVMLLIAVKTSALHQRRLQSYRLSWFKEGPMAPPITIIAPAHNEEASIRVAVRNLLELDYPELEVIVVNDGSEDRTLEELQEEFRLRPVRAVYVPEAKSAPVRGLYRSDVDARLIVVDKEAGGSKADATNAGLNAVTSPYVCVVDADSLLERDALLRIMVPILEDPKRVVAVGGIVRVLNGSEVEGGQLRRVRLPRKSIEAIQVIEYLRAFLIGREAWAQGNMLMIISGAFGLFRTDLVRAVGGYRARSIGEDFDLVARLHRHLLEKGADYEIRFVPDPMCWTEVPSDLKSLARQRARWQKGLLDVLWPNRDMLFRPRYGRIGFFALPYLWLFELFAPVVEIVGIVTIILAAVLGVLSKEFFLQFLLFGYAFATVISMGSVLQEEITYKRYNDWKDVVRLVSYCFLEHFPYRQLHMIWRLQGLSQYLRGDNVWRPLKRKGMASARVP
;
A
#
# COMPACT_ATOMS: atom_id res chain seq x y z
N MET A 1 -31.44 -15.81 26.72
CA MET A 1 -30.64 -16.48 25.67
C MET A 1 -31.25 -16.34 24.27
N ILE A 2 -32.51 -16.73 24.06
CA ILE A 2 -33.19 -16.60 22.74
C ILE A 2 -33.20 -15.15 22.22
N ARG A 3 -33.61 -14.17 23.05
CA ARG A 3 -33.58 -12.74 22.70
C ARG A 3 -32.18 -12.22 22.30
N PHE A 4 -31.12 -12.77 22.91
CA PHE A 4 -29.74 -12.42 22.55
C PHE A 4 -29.37 -12.95 21.17
N LEU A 5 -29.76 -14.20 20.85
CA LEU A 5 -29.53 -14.78 19.52
C LEU A 5 -30.28 -14.02 18.44
N GLU A 6 -31.52 -13.59 18.70
CA GLU A 6 -32.32 -12.81 17.77
C GLU A 6 -31.68 -11.44 17.45
N ILE A 7 -31.31 -10.68 18.50
CA ILE A 7 -30.62 -9.39 18.33
C ILE A 7 -29.28 -9.56 17.61
N SER A 8 -28.50 -10.57 18.00
CA SER A 8 -27.21 -10.87 17.38
C SER A 8 -27.38 -11.20 15.90
N ASN A 9 -28.35 -12.05 15.55
CA ASN A 9 -28.59 -12.46 14.17
C ASN A 9 -29.04 -11.27 13.30
N GLN A 10 -29.97 -10.44 13.78
CA GLN A 10 -30.38 -9.23 13.05
C GLN A 10 -29.22 -8.25 12.86
N THR A 11 -28.40 -8.05 13.90
CA THR A 11 -27.24 -7.14 13.83
C THR A 11 -26.21 -7.65 12.83
N LEU A 12 -25.88 -8.95 12.88
CA LEU A 12 -24.93 -9.58 11.96
C LEU A 12 -25.44 -9.54 10.51
N PHE A 13 -26.74 -9.78 10.30
CA PHE A 13 -27.34 -9.68 8.97
C PHE A 13 -27.20 -8.28 8.38
N TRP A 14 -27.59 -7.24 9.11
CA TRP A 14 -27.51 -5.85 8.62
C TRP A 14 -26.06 -5.40 8.44
N TYR A 15 -25.16 -5.79 9.36
CA TYR A 15 -23.73 -5.55 9.21
C TYR A 15 -23.18 -6.19 7.94
N TYR A 16 -23.51 -7.47 7.70
CA TYR A 16 -23.06 -8.22 6.54
C TYR A 16 -23.60 -7.64 5.24
N LEU A 17 -24.89 -7.29 5.21
CA LEU A 17 -25.53 -6.64 4.07
C LEU A 17 -24.88 -5.28 3.76
N ALA A 18 -24.68 -4.44 4.77
CA ALA A 18 -24.06 -3.13 4.61
C ALA A 18 -22.61 -3.24 4.10
N SER A 19 -21.83 -4.17 4.65
CA SER A 19 -20.45 -4.44 4.21
C SER A 19 -20.42 -4.86 2.74
N ASN A 20 -21.25 -5.85 2.36
CA ASN A 20 -21.32 -6.34 0.99
C ASN A 20 -21.80 -5.26 0.01
N LEU A 21 -22.82 -4.48 0.38
CA LEU A 21 -23.28 -3.39 -0.47
C LEU A 21 -22.20 -2.33 -0.66
N ALA A 22 -21.43 -1.99 0.38
CA ALA A 22 -20.29 -1.09 0.26
C ALA A 22 -19.24 -1.63 -0.72
N TYR A 23 -18.88 -2.92 -0.63
CA TYR A 23 -17.96 -3.56 -1.57
C TYR A 23 -18.48 -3.58 -3.01
N LEU A 24 -19.78 -3.85 -3.21
CA LEU A 24 -20.39 -3.81 -4.53
C LEU A 24 -20.36 -2.41 -5.13
N VAL A 25 -20.72 -1.39 -4.34
CA VAL A 25 -20.66 0.01 -4.78
C VAL A 25 -19.23 0.42 -5.13
N MET A 26 -18.25 0.05 -4.30
CA MET A 26 -16.83 0.32 -4.61
C MET A 26 -16.39 -0.37 -5.91
N LEU A 27 -16.79 -1.62 -6.14
CA LEU A 27 -16.46 -2.35 -7.37
C LEU A 27 -17.07 -1.65 -8.60
N LEU A 28 -18.33 -1.22 -8.53
CA LEU A 28 -18.98 -0.51 -9.63
C LEU A 28 -18.31 0.84 -9.93
N ILE A 29 -17.90 1.58 -8.89
CA ILE A 29 -17.15 2.83 -9.03
C ILE A 29 -15.80 2.54 -9.71
N ALA A 30 -15.05 1.57 -9.19
CA ALA A 30 -13.73 1.19 -9.68
C ALA A 30 -13.74 0.76 -11.15
N VAL A 31 -14.68 -0.11 -11.55
CA VAL A 31 -14.81 -0.55 -12.95
C VAL A 31 -15.07 0.65 -13.87
N LYS A 32 -15.97 1.57 -13.48
CA LYS A 32 -16.27 2.77 -14.26
C LYS A 32 -15.03 3.67 -14.37
N THR A 33 -14.29 3.87 -13.29
CA THR A 33 -13.19 4.83 -13.24
C THR A 33 -11.94 4.29 -13.94
N SER A 34 -11.66 3.00 -13.83
CA SER A 34 -10.56 2.34 -14.54
C SER A 34 -10.77 2.42 -16.04
N ALA A 35 -12.00 2.20 -16.52
CA ALA A 35 -12.33 2.33 -17.94
C ALA A 35 -12.14 3.77 -18.47
N LEU A 36 -12.49 4.78 -17.66
CA LEU A 36 -12.25 6.19 -18.00
C LEU A 36 -10.76 6.54 -17.96
N HIS A 37 -10.02 6.04 -16.98
CA HIS A 37 -8.59 6.26 -16.82
C HIS A 37 -7.81 5.70 -18.01
N GLN A 38 -8.11 4.48 -18.46
CA GLN A 38 -7.48 3.89 -19.66
C GLN A 38 -7.67 4.74 -20.91
N ARG A 39 -8.92 5.19 -21.17
CA ARG A 39 -9.20 6.09 -22.30
C ARG A 39 -8.41 7.38 -22.20
N ARG A 40 -8.22 7.89 -20.98
CA ARG A 40 -7.45 9.11 -20.73
C ARG A 40 -5.94 8.89 -20.93
N LEU A 41 -5.38 7.80 -20.41
CA LEU A 41 -3.97 7.46 -20.63
C LEU A 41 -3.64 7.30 -22.11
N GLN A 42 -4.52 6.66 -22.90
CA GLN A 42 -4.35 6.56 -24.35
C GLN A 42 -4.37 7.92 -25.05
N SER A 43 -5.07 8.91 -24.48
CA SER A 43 -5.08 10.28 -25.01
C SER A 43 -3.82 11.07 -24.63
N TYR A 44 -3.16 10.71 -23.51
CA TYR A 44 -1.90 11.32 -23.11
C TYR A 44 -0.75 10.75 -23.94
N ARG A 45 -0.12 11.61 -24.74
CA ARG A 45 1.19 11.30 -25.31
C ARG A 45 2.24 11.46 -24.22
N LEU A 46 2.48 10.39 -23.45
CA LEU A 46 3.51 10.38 -22.40
C LEU A 46 4.88 10.84 -22.91
N SER A 47 5.17 10.59 -24.20
CA SER A 47 6.37 11.09 -24.88
C SER A 47 6.52 12.61 -24.84
N TRP A 48 5.41 13.37 -24.92
CA TRP A 48 5.46 14.84 -24.84
C TRP A 48 5.84 15.35 -23.45
N PHE A 49 5.50 14.61 -22.40
CA PHE A 49 5.96 14.93 -21.04
C PHE A 49 7.45 14.61 -20.84
N LYS A 50 7.93 13.56 -21.51
CA LYS A 50 9.36 13.19 -21.49
C LYS A 50 10.23 14.22 -22.21
N GLU A 51 9.72 14.81 -23.29
CA GLU A 51 10.47 15.74 -24.14
C GLU A 51 10.28 17.22 -23.75
N GLY A 52 9.26 17.54 -22.93
CA GLY A 52 8.93 18.91 -22.55
C GLY A 52 9.43 19.31 -21.16
N PRO A 53 9.84 20.59 -20.94
CA PRO A 53 10.27 21.11 -19.64
C PRO A 53 9.12 21.32 -18.63
N MET A 54 7.96 20.69 -18.86
CA MET A 54 6.72 20.93 -18.12
C MET A 54 6.54 19.98 -16.93
N ALA A 55 7.31 18.89 -16.87
CA ALA A 55 7.25 17.93 -15.77
C ALA A 55 7.98 18.51 -14.54
N PRO A 56 7.31 18.68 -13.38
CA PRO A 56 7.96 19.25 -12.20
C PRO A 56 9.00 18.26 -11.65
N PRO A 57 10.13 18.74 -11.09
CA PRO A 57 11.15 17.86 -10.55
C PRO A 57 10.61 16.94 -9.45
N ILE A 58 11.09 15.69 -9.45
CA ILE A 58 10.77 14.68 -8.44
C ILE A 58 12.06 14.21 -7.76
N THR A 59 12.04 14.08 -6.44
CA THR A 59 13.05 13.31 -5.70
C THR A 59 12.45 12.01 -5.19
N ILE A 60 13.05 10.87 -5.52
CA ILE A 60 12.72 9.58 -4.92
C ILE A 60 13.49 9.43 -3.61
N ILE A 61 12.82 8.98 -2.55
CA ILE A 61 13.46 8.50 -1.33
C ILE A 61 13.29 6.98 -1.24
N ALA A 62 14.41 6.28 -1.13
CA ALA A 62 14.47 4.84 -0.93
C ALA A 62 15.18 4.50 0.39
N PRO A 63 14.44 4.21 1.48
CA PRO A 63 15.01 3.74 2.73
C PRO A 63 15.55 2.31 2.60
N ALA A 64 16.77 2.06 3.06
CA ALA A 64 17.42 0.76 3.03
C ALA A 64 18.02 0.41 4.40
N HIS A 65 17.84 -0.83 4.83
CA HIS A 65 18.45 -1.40 6.02
C HIS A 65 18.68 -2.89 5.82
N ASN A 66 19.94 -3.31 5.83
CA ASN A 66 20.36 -4.69 5.57
C ASN A 66 19.84 -5.26 4.24
N GLU A 67 20.14 -4.56 3.14
CA GLU A 67 19.73 -4.87 1.78
C GLU A 67 20.93 -5.19 0.86
N GLU A 68 22.06 -5.68 1.41
CA GLU A 68 23.30 -6.01 0.65
C GLU A 68 23.01 -6.79 -0.64
N ALA A 69 22.12 -7.78 -0.58
CA ALA A 69 21.80 -8.65 -1.70
C ALA A 69 20.98 -8.00 -2.83
N SER A 70 20.30 -6.87 -2.57
CA SER A 70 19.30 -6.29 -3.49
C SER A 70 19.59 -4.84 -3.86
N ILE A 71 20.37 -4.11 -3.06
CA ILE A 71 20.50 -2.65 -3.13
C ILE A 71 21.06 -2.16 -4.47
N ARG A 72 22.06 -2.85 -5.04
CA ARG A 72 22.63 -2.46 -6.35
C ARG A 72 21.57 -2.48 -7.45
N VAL A 73 20.75 -3.53 -7.48
CA VAL A 73 19.69 -3.72 -8.47
C VAL A 73 18.57 -2.71 -8.25
N ALA A 74 18.19 -2.47 -7.00
CA ALA A 74 17.18 -1.48 -6.62
C ALA A 74 17.54 -0.08 -7.13
N VAL A 75 18.76 0.37 -6.82
CA VAL A 75 19.20 1.73 -7.17
C VAL A 75 19.36 1.90 -8.68
N ARG A 76 19.85 0.88 -9.41
CA ARG A 76 19.87 0.91 -10.88
C ARG A 76 18.45 1.06 -11.45
N ASN A 77 17.48 0.28 -10.96
CA ASN A 77 16.08 0.40 -11.41
C ASN A 77 15.55 1.84 -11.25
N LEU A 78 15.81 2.48 -10.11
CA LEU A 78 15.38 3.85 -9.84
C LEU A 78 16.06 4.88 -10.76
N LEU A 79 17.35 4.70 -11.06
CA LEU A 79 18.09 5.60 -11.96
C LEU A 79 17.72 5.43 -13.43
N GLU A 80 17.19 4.27 -13.82
CA GLU A 80 16.74 3.96 -15.18
C GLU A 80 15.30 4.41 -15.49
N LEU A 81 14.61 5.04 -14.53
CA LEU A 81 13.28 5.57 -14.74
C LEU A 81 13.29 6.72 -15.75
N ASP A 82 12.32 6.69 -16.65
CA ASP A 82 12.12 7.66 -17.71
C ASP A 82 11.42 8.91 -17.16
N TYR A 83 12.18 9.81 -16.53
CA TYR A 83 11.66 11.09 -16.04
C TYR A 83 12.65 12.25 -16.27
N PRO A 84 12.20 13.43 -16.76
CA PRO A 84 13.12 14.51 -17.16
C PRO A 84 14.00 15.05 -16.02
N GLU A 85 13.38 15.40 -14.89
CA GLU A 85 14.05 16.02 -13.74
C GLU A 85 13.89 15.11 -12.52
N LEU A 86 14.84 14.19 -12.36
CA LEU A 86 14.82 13.14 -11.33
C LEU A 86 16.08 13.18 -10.46
N GLU A 87 15.87 13.17 -9.15
CA GLU A 87 16.89 12.90 -8.14
C GLU A 87 16.53 11.63 -7.35
N VAL A 88 17.52 10.83 -6.97
CA VAL A 88 17.33 9.62 -6.16
C VAL A 88 18.14 9.75 -4.87
N ILE A 89 17.45 9.68 -3.74
CA ILE A 89 18.04 9.69 -2.41
C ILE A 89 17.87 8.30 -1.78
N VAL A 90 18.97 7.60 -1.59
CA VAL A 90 18.99 6.34 -0.85
C VAL A 90 19.39 6.63 0.59
N VAL A 91 18.64 6.13 1.56
CA VAL A 91 18.95 6.33 2.98
C VAL A 91 19.43 5.01 3.58
N ASN A 92 20.70 4.93 3.94
CA ASN A 92 21.25 3.81 4.70
C ASN A 92 20.93 4.00 6.18
N ASP A 93 19.95 3.25 6.69
CA ASP A 93 19.45 3.37 8.06
C ASP A 93 20.27 2.53 9.06
N GLY A 94 21.57 2.81 9.16
CA GLY A 94 22.47 2.11 10.07
C GLY A 94 22.55 0.61 9.83
N SER A 95 22.71 0.20 8.56
CA SER A 95 22.89 -1.22 8.20
C SER A 95 24.09 -1.84 8.91
N GLU A 96 23.95 -3.12 9.26
CA GLU A 96 24.98 -3.95 9.89
C GLU A 96 25.67 -4.89 8.88
N ASP A 97 25.07 -5.07 7.70
CA ASP A 97 25.64 -5.80 6.57
C ASP A 97 26.42 -4.86 5.63
N ARG A 98 26.82 -5.36 4.44
CA ARG A 98 27.61 -4.56 3.49
C ARG A 98 26.81 -3.58 2.64
N THR A 99 25.57 -3.23 3.00
CA THR A 99 24.69 -2.38 2.16
C THR A 99 25.36 -1.07 1.72
N LEU A 100 26.06 -0.38 2.65
CA LEU A 100 26.73 0.89 2.34
C LEU A 100 27.96 0.68 1.45
N GLU A 101 28.74 -0.37 1.72
CA GLU A 101 29.91 -0.73 0.92
C GLU A 101 29.51 -1.09 -0.52
N GLU A 102 28.44 -1.88 -0.70
CA GLU A 102 27.92 -2.23 -2.02
C GLU A 102 27.51 -0.97 -2.81
N LEU A 103 26.91 0.03 -2.15
CA LEU A 103 26.59 1.32 -2.76
C LEU A 103 27.85 2.13 -3.11
N GLN A 104 28.84 2.16 -2.20
CA GLN A 104 30.11 2.87 -2.40
C GLN A 104 30.91 2.29 -3.57
N GLU A 105 31.02 0.96 -3.64
CA GLU A 105 31.74 0.25 -4.70
C GLU A 105 31.07 0.45 -6.07
N GLU A 106 29.75 0.20 -6.13
CA GLU A 106 29.02 0.22 -7.40
C GLU A 106 28.92 1.63 -7.99
N PHE A 107 28.57 2.61 -7.15
CA PHE A 107 28.25 3.96 -7.60
C PHE A 107 29.38 4.96 -7.35
N ARG A 108 30.55 4.51 -6.87
CA ARG A 108 31.74 5.34 -6.58
C ARG A 108 31.35 6.58 -5.79
N LEU A 109 30.81 6.34 -4.60
CA LEU A 109 30.29 7.42 -3.76
C LEU A 109 31.42 8.25 -3.17
N ARG A 110 31.29 9.57 -3.26
CA ARG A 110 32.18 10.53 -2.57
C ARG A 110 31.42 11.36 -1.55
N PRO A 111 32.04 11.71 -0.41
CA PRO A 111 31.41 12.56 0.58
C PRO A 111 31.17 13.97 -0.01
N VAL A 112 30.02 14.55 0.29
CA VAL A 112 29.62 15.89 -0.15
C VAL A 112 29.00 16.69 0.99
N ARG A 113 29.09 18.02 0.89
CA ARG A 113 28.27 18.94 1.68
C ARG A 113 27.07 19.34 0.83
N ALA A 114 25.99 18.59 0.94
CA ALA A 114 24.72 18.91 0.29
C ALA A 114 23.82 19.75 1.21
N VAL A 115 22.79 20.38 0.64
CA VAL A 115 21.75 21.05 1.43
C VAL A 115 21.00 19.99 2.23
N TYR A 116 20.96 20.19 3.55
CA TYR A 116 20.26 19.31 4.47
C TYR A 116 19.60 20.18 5.54
N VAL A 117 18.26 20.21 5.54
CA VAL A 117 17.48 21.02 6.48
C VAL A 117 16.71 20.05 7.39
N PRO A 118 17.12 19.88 8.66
CA PRO A 118 16.53 18.89 9.57
C PRO A 118 15.17 19.34 10.12
N GLU A 119 14.18 19.52 9.24
CA GLU A 119 12.81 19.91 9.63
C GLU A 119 12.01 18.71 10.15
N ALA A 120 12.17 17.55 9.51
CA ALA A 120 11.55 16.31 9.95
C ALA A 120 12.49 15.56 10.91
N LYS A 121 11.94 15.05 12.01
CA LYS A 121 12.71 14.34 13.03
C LYS A 121 13.25 13.02 12.46
N SER A 122 14.56 12.83 12.54
CA SER A 122 15.25 11.57 12.23
C SER A 122 16.39 11.33 13.21
N ALA A 123 16.92 10.11 13.26
CA ALA A 123 18.19 9.85 13.93
C ALA A 123 19.35 10.64 13.27
N PRO A 124 20.49 10.82 13.98
CA PRO A 124 21.63 11.58 13.48
C PRO A 124 22.16 11.05 12.14
N VAL A 125 22.39 11.97 11.19
CA VAL A 125 23.05 11.69 9.91
C VAL A 125 24.56 11.73 10.11
N ARG A 126 25.23 10.66 9.69
CA ARG A 126 26.69 10.49 9.75
C ARG A 126 27.39 11.16 8.56
N GLY A 127 26.78 11.07 7.38
CA GLY A 127 27.37 11.59 6.16
C GLY A 127 26.38 11.66 5.00
N LEU A 128 26.70 12.55 4.05
CA LEU A 128 26.02 12.67 2.77
C LEU A 128 27.03 12.36 1.67
N TYR A 129 26.62 11.53 0.71
CA TYR A 129 27.46 11.11 -0.39
C TYR A 129 26.75 11.38 -1.72
N ARG A 130 27.51 11.64 -2.76
CA ARG A 130 27.03 11.72 -4.14
C ARG A 130 27.80 10.73 -4.99
N SER A 131 27.13 10.12 -5.95
CA SER A 131 27.77 9.21 -6.91
C SER A 131 28.56 9.97 -7.97
N ASP A 132 29.75 9.45 -8.30
CA ASP A 132 30.52 9.90 -9.46
C ASP A 132 30.13 9.18 -10.76
N VAL A 133 29.32 8.10 -10.66
CA VAL A 133 28.77 7.37 -11.81
C VAL A 133 27.49 8.03 -12.33
N ASP A 134 26.60 8.46 -11.43
CA ASP A 134 25.37 9.16 -11.77
C ASP A 134 25.10 10.28 -10.76
N ALA A 135 25.21 11.54 -11.21
CA ALA A 135 25.09 12.71 -10.34
C ALA A 135 23.69 12.86 -9.70
N ARG A 136 22.67 12.16 -10.21
CA ARG A 136 21.30 12.13 -9.66
C ARG A 136 21.21 11.34 -8.36
N LEU A 137 22.18 10.48 -8.06
CA LEU A 137 22.20 9.65 -6.85
C LEU A 137 22.88 10.35 -5.68
N ILE A 138 22.13 10.51 -4.59
CA ILE A 138 22.60 10.93 -3.27
C ILE A 138 22.37 9.78 -2.29
N VAL A 139 23.34 9.54 -1.41
CA VAL A 139 23.19 8.58 -0.32
C VAL A 139 23.31 9.30 1.02
N VAL A 140 22.33 9.10 1.89
CA VAL A 140 22.30 9.59 3.27
C VAL A 140 22.65 8.44 4.19
N ASP A 141 23.81 8.50 4.84
CA ASP A 141 24.18 7.54 5.88
C ASP A 141 23.80 8.09 7.26
N LYS A 142 23.10 7.29 8.07
CA LYS A 142 22.61 7.69 9.40
C LYS A 142 22.74 6.56 10.41
N GLU A 143 22.67 6.93 11.69
CA GLU A 143 22.48 5.94 12.76
C GLU A 143 21.11 5.27 12.65
N ALA A 144 20.97 4.01 13.10
CA ALA A 144 19.72 3.28 12.99
C ALA A 144 18.56 3.98 13.75
N GLY A 145 17.49 4.32 13.02
CA GLY A 145 16.31 4.99 13.57
C GLY A 145 15.24 4.05 14.12
N GLY A 146 15.36 2.75 13.85
CA GLY A 146 14.42 1.71 14.28
C GLY A 146 13.08 1.70 13.53
N SER A 147 12.93 2.52 12.49
CA SER A 147 11.73 2.54 11.64
C SER A 147 12.01 3.11 10.25
N LYS A 148 11.30 2.59 9.24
CA LYS A 148 11.32 3.14 7.88
C LYS A 148 10.95 4.63 7.84
N ALA A 149 10.01 5.05 8.69
CA ALA A 149 9.58 6.45 8.80
C ALA A 149 10.73 7.38 9.22
N ASP A 150 11.59 6.96 10.15
CA ASP A 150 12.76 7.72 10.58
C ASP A 150 13.77 7.90 9.42
N ALA A 151 14.07 6.81 8.72
CA ALA A 151 14.92 6.85 7.53
C ALA A 151 14.33 7.73 6.41
N THR A 152 13.02 7.62 6.17
CA THR A 152 12.32 8.45 5.19
C THR A 152 12.42 9.94 5.54
N ASN A 153 12.32 10.30 6.82
CA ASN A 153 12.49 11.69 7.27
C ASN A 153 13.91 12.21 7.05
N ALA A 154 14.94 11.38 7.29
CA ALA A 154 16.31 11.76 6.97
C ALA A 154 16.47 12.05 5.47
N GLY A 155 15.86 11.24 4.60
CA GLY A 155 15.78 11.51 3.17
C GLY A 155 15.03 12.82 2.86
N LEU A 156 13.88 13.06 3.48
CA LEU A 156 13.03 14.26 3.27
C LEU A 156 13.77 15.56 3.60
N ASN A 157 14.66 15.52 4.59
CA ASN A 157 15.50 16.66 4.98
C ASN A 157 16.55 17.02 3.91
N ALA A 158 16.89 16.09 3.02
CA ALA A 158 17.79 16.30 1.89
C ALA A 158 17.07 16.65 0.57
N VAL A 159 15.73 16.50 0.50
CA VAL A 159 14.94 16.77 -0.71
C VAL A 159 14.94 18.26 -1.06
N THR A 160 15.17 18.58 -2.33
CA THR A 160 15.07 19.96 -2.85
C THR A 160 13.93 20.17 -3.85
N SER A 161 13.36 19.08 -4.37
CA SER A 161 12.28 19.11 -5.37
C SER A 161 10.90 19.41 -4.76
N PRO A 162 9.97 19.97 -5.55
CA PRO A 162 8.60 20.26 -5.11
C PRO A 162 7.77 19.00 -4.81
N TYR A 163 8.16 17.85 -5.38
CA TYR A 163 7.48 16.58 -5.15
C TYR A 163 8.45 15.50 -4.71
N VAL A 164 8.04 14.76 -3.67
CA VAL A 164 8.79 13.64 -3.13
C VAL A 164 8.03 12.34 -3.37
N CYS A 165 8.73 11.34 -3.91
CA CYS A 165 8.21 10.00 -4.12
C CYS A 165 8.87 9.06 -3.12
N VAL A 166 8.10 8.37 -2.27
CA VAL A 166 8.66 7.36 -1.36
C VAL A 166 8.47 5.99 -1.96
N VAL A 167 9.57 5.24 -2.02
CA VAL A 167 9.64 3.89 -2.62
C VAL A 167 10.34 2.96 -1.64
N ASP A 168 9.85 1.73 -1.53
CA ASP A 168 10.54 0.69 -0.78
C ASP A 168 11.77 0.18 -1.56
N ALA A 169 12.90 -0.04 -0.89
CA ALA A 169 14.12 -0.54 -1.55
C ALA A 169 13.95 -1.94 -2.18
N ASP A 170 12.94 -2.72 -1.76
CA ASP A 170 12.58 -4.01 -2.36
C ASP A 170 11.47 -3.92 -3.43
N SER A 171 11.15 -2.70 -3.89
CA SER A 171 10.17 -2.48 -4.95
C SER A 171 10.82 -2.17 -6.28
N LEU A 172 10.25 -2.76 -7.33
CA LEU A 172 10.64 -2.58 -8.72
C LEU A 172 9.64 -1.65 -9.40
N LEU A 173 10.10 -0.53 -9.94
CA LEU A 173 9.27 0.40 -10.69
C LEU A 173 9.40 0.14 -12.20
N GLU A 174 8.27 0.25 -12.91
CA GLU A 174 8.25 0.28 -14.38
C GLU A 174 8.91 1.57 -14.87
N ARG A 175 9.58 1.54 -16.03
CA ARG A 175 10.37 2.70 -16.53
C ARG A 175 9.58 4.00 -16.60
N ASP A 176 8.32 3.94 -17.02
CA ASP A 176 7.45 5.11 -17.15
C ASP A 176 6.55 5.36 -15.93
N ALA A 177 6.85 4.73 -14.78
CA ALA A 177 6.07 4.86 -13.56
C ALA A 177 5.94 6.33 -13.10
N LEU A 178 7.04 7.08 -13.07
CA LEU A 178 6.97 8.47 -12.61
C LEU A 178 6.15 9.37 -13.54
N LEU A 179 6.17 9.11 -14.85
CA LEU A 179 5.37 9.87 -15.81
C LEU A 179 3.88 9.67 -15.55
N ARG A 180 3.43 8.41 -15.36
CA ARG A 180 2.00 8.11 -15.19
C ARG A 180 1.47 8.58 -13.83
N ILE A 181 2.25 8.48 -12.74
CA ILE A 181 1.79 8.91 -11.40
C ILE A 181 1.73 10.44 -11.30
N MET A 182 2.48 11.15 -12.14
CA MET A 182 2.49 12.61 -12.20
C MET A 182 1.29 13.18 -12.99
N VAL A 183 0.62 12.38 -13.84
CA VAL A 183 -0.52 12.85 -14.67
C VAL A 183 -1.59 13.60 -13.87
N PRO A 184 -2.11 13.09 -12.73
CA PRO A 184 -3.12 13.81 -11.97
C PRO A 184 -2.64 15.16 -11.43
N ILE A 185 -1.36 15.28 -11.09
CA ILE A 185 -0.76 16.53 -10.62
C ILE A 185 -0.64 17.52 -11.77
N LEU A 186 -0.27 17.07 -12.97
CA LEU A 186 -0.21 17.95 -14.15
C LEU A 186 -1.59 18.45 -14.58
N GLU A 187 -2.62 17.62 -14.42
CA GLU A 187 -4.01 18.02 -14.67
C GLU A 187 -4.48 19.12 -13.71
N ASP A 188 -4.11 19.02 -12.44
CA ASP A 188 -4.50 19.99 -11.42
C ASP A 188 -3.43 20.18 -10.33
N PRO A 189 -2.38 20.96 -10.63
CA PRO A 189 -1.23 21.12 -9.72
C PRO A 189 -1.58 21.92 -8.47
N LYS A 190 -2.70 22.65 -8.48
CA LYS A 190 -3.16 23.45 -7.35
C LYS A 190 -3.85 22.57 -6.31
N ARG A 191 -4.75 21.70 -6.73
CA ARG A 191 -5.57 20.88 -5.83
C ARG A 191 -4.95 19.53 -5.53
N VAL A 192 -4.24 18.88 -6.47
CA VAL A 192 -3.69 17.53 -6.23
C VAL A 192 -2.42 17.61 -5.38
N VAL A 193 -2.52 17.15 -4.14
CA VAL A 193 -1.44 17.24 -3.14
C VAL A 193 -0.67 15.93 -2.97
N ALA A 194 -1.29 14.81 -3.29
CA ALA A 194 -0.70 13.50 -3.21
C ALA A 194 -1.37 12.53 -4.19
N VAL A 195 -0.58 11.58 -4.68
CA VAL A 195 -1.03 10.53 -5.59
C VAL A 195 -0.48 9.19 -5.12
N GLY A 196 -1.37 8.22 -4.90
CA GLY A 196 -0.97 6.83 -4.67
C GLY A 196 -0.89 6.07 -5.98
N GLY A 197 0.19 5.31 -6.17
CA GLY A 197 0.28 4.34 -7.24
C GLY A 197 -0.15 2.96 -6.78
N ILE A 198 -0.57 2.14 -7.72
CA ILE A 198 -0.91 0.76 -7.43
C ILE A 198 0.33 -0.12 -7.23
N VAL A 199 0.24 -1.07 -6.30
CA VAL A 199 1.31 -2.03 -6.02
C VAL A 199 0.85 -3.43 -6.41
N ARG A 200 1.73 -4.16 -7.09
CA ARG A 200 1.53 -5.54 -7.55
C ARG A 200 2.53 -6.49 -6.91
N VAL A 201 2.20 -7.77 -6.93
CA VAL A 201 3.04 -8.83 -6.36
C VAL A 201 4.10 -9.23 -7.38
N LEU A 202 5.36 -9.13 -7.00
CA LEU A 202 6.51 -9.48 -7.83
C LEU A 202 6.77 -11.00 -7.90
N ASN A 203 6.46 -11.74 -6.83
CA ASN A 203 6.82 -13.16 -6.69
C ASN A 203 6.45 -14.00 -7.93
N GLY A 204 7.39 -14.81 -8.41
CA GLY A 204 7.20 -15.71 -9.56
C GLY A 204 7.39 -15.07 -10.94
N SER A 205 7.42 -13.73 -11.01
CA SER A 205 7.78 -12.98 -12.21
C SER A 205 9.28 -13.06 -12.51
N GLU A 206 9.64 -12.80 -13.76
CA GLU A 206 11.04 -12.81 -14.23
C GLU A 206 11.57 -11.37 -14.25
N VAL A 207 12.63 -11.13 -13.47
CA VAL A 207 13.33 -9.84 -13.38
C VAL A 207 14.73 -10.03 -13.92
N GLU A 208 15.19 -9.13 -14.78
CA GLU A 208 16.55 -9.17 -15.31
C GLU A 208 17.11 -7.75 -15.28
N GLY A 209 18.30 -7.56 -14.70
CA GLY A 209 18.94 -6.25 -14.62
C GLY A 209 18.12 -5.16 -13.93
N GLY A 210 17.24 -5.53 -12.97
CA GLY A 210 16.34 -4.56 -12.33
C GLY A 210 15.18 -4.12 -13.23
N GLN A 211 14.81 -4.91 -14.24
CA GLN A 211 13.64 -4.67 -15.07
C GLN A 211 12.75 -5.90 -15.12
N LEU A 212 11.44 -5.65 -15.12
CA LEU A 212 10.44 -6.71 -15.22
C LEU A 212 10.36 -7.19 -16.68
N ARG A 213 10.76 -8.44 -16.93
CA ARG A 213 10.70 -9.04 -18.27
C ARG A 213 9.36 -9.69 -18.52
N ARG A 214 8.88 -10.44 -17.54
CA ARG A 214 7.65 -11.22 -17.68
C ARG A 214 6.92 -11.34 -16.35
N VAL A 215 5.68 -10.89 -16.34
CA VAL A 215 4.75 -11.12 -15.25
C VAL A 215 4.30 -12.57 -15.30
N ARG A 216 4.38 -13.27 -14.16
CA ARG A 216 3.78 -14.60 -13.99
C ARG A 216 3.08 -14.70 -12.65
N LEU A 217 2.05 -15.52 -12.60
CA LEU A 217 1.40 -15.80 -11.33
C LEU A 217 2.36 -16.61 -10.43
N PRO A 218 2.48 -16.29 -9.13
CA PRO A 218 3.33 -17.06 -8.21
C PRO A 218 2.93 -18.52 -8.12
N ARG A 219 3.91 -19.43 -8.04
CA ARG A 219 3.65 -20.88 -7.96
C ARG A 219 3.05 -21.30 -6.61
N LYS A 220 3.37 -20.60 -5.52
CA LYS A 220 2.84 -20.92 -4.19
C LYS A 220 1.44 -20.34 -4.02
N SER A 221 0.52 -21.16 -3.52
CA SER A 221 -0.88 -20.76 -3.28
C SER A 221 -1.02 -19.54 -2.37
N ILE A 222 -0.21 -19.46 -1.30
CA ILE A 222 -0.16 -18.31 -0.38
C ILE A 222 0.19 -17.00 -1.09
N GLU A 223 1.10 -17.03 -2.07
CA GLU A 223 1.49 -15.85 -2.83
C GLU A 223 0.40 -15.50 -3.86
N ALA A 224 -0.19 -16.51 -4.51
CA ALA A 224 -1.29 -16.32 -5.46
C ALA A 224 -2.56 -15.74 -4.81
N ILE A 225 -2.91 -16.16 -3.60
CA ILE A 225 -4.03 -15.57 -2.85
C ILE A 225 -3.75 -14.09 -2.55
N GLN A 226 -2.51 -13.73 -2.19
CA GLN A 226 -2.13 -12.34 -1.96
C GLN A 226 -2.25 -11.47 -3.22
N VAL A 227 -2.07 -12.03 -4.42
CA VAL A 227 -2.37 -11.31 -5.67
C VAL A 227 -3.82 -10.85 -5.67
N ILE A 228 -4.77 -11.73 -5.39
CA ILE A 228 -6.22 -11.41 -5.36
C ILE A 228 -6.50 -10.37 -4.27
N GLU A 229 -5.91 -10.53 -3.08
CA GLU A 229 -6.06 -9.53 -2.01
C GLU A 229 -5.59 -8.14 -2.43
N TYR A 230 -4.44 -8.04 -3.09
CA TYR A 230 -3.89 -6.78 -3.58
C TYR A 230 -4.78 -6.20 -4.68
N LEU A 231 -5.26 -7.01 -5.62
CA LEU A 231 -6.20 -6.55 -6.65
C LEU A 231 -7.47 -5.96 -6.01
N ARG A 232 -8.10 -6.66 -5.05
CA ARG A 232 -9.26 -6.11 -4.33
C ARG A 232 -8.91 -4.83 -3.56
N ALA A 233 -7.84 -4.84 -2.78
CA ALA A 233 -7.49 -3.71 -1.93
C ALA A 233 -7.20 -2.44 -2.75
N PHE A 234 -6.46 -2.57 -3.85
CA PHE A 234 -6.05 -1.44 -4.66
C PHE A 234 -7.05 -1.07 -5.76
N LEU A 235 -7.47 -2.01 -6.62
CA LEU A 235 -8.36 -1.69 -7.74
C LEU A 235 -9.77 -1.40 -7.26
N ILE A 236 -10.30 -2.14 -6.28
CA ILE A 236 -11.64 -1.86 -5.78
C ILE A 236 -11.56 -0.78 -4.69
N GLY A 237 -10.78 -1.02 -3.64
CA GLY A 237 -10.74 -0.14 -2.47
C GLY A 237 -10.14 1.24 -2.78
N ARG A 238 -8.83 1.30 -3.04
CA ARG A 238 -8.10 2.57 -3.17
C ARG A 238 -8.68 3.45 -4.28
N GLU A 239 -9.00 2.84 -5.42
CA GLU A 239 -9.58 3.57 -6.54
C GLU A 239 -10.94 4.19 -6.21
N ALA A 240 -11.86 3.41 -5.61
CA ALA A 240 -13.18 3.92 -5.26
C ALA A 240 -13.13 5.03 -4.19
N TRP A 241 -12.32 4.85 -3.16
CA TRP A 241 -12.14 5.88 -2.12
C TRP A 241 -11.52 7.17 -2.67
N ALA A 242 -10.59 7.07 -3.62
CA ALA A 242 -9.97 8.24 -4.24
C ALA A 242 -10.99 9.10 -5.03
N GLN A 243 -12.01 8.51 -5.65
CA GLN A 243 -13.07 9.28 -6.33
C GLN A 243 -13.85 10.20 -5.37
N GLY A 244 -13.96 9.79 -4.12
CA GLY A 244 -14.63 10.57 -3.08
C GLY A 244 -13.74 11.60 -2.40
N ASN A 245 -12.45 11.70 -2.76
CA ASN A 245 -11.38 12.33 -1.96
C ASN A 245 -11.35 11.75 -0.52
N MET A 246 -11.53 10.43 -0.41
CA MET A 246 -11.61 9.67 0.83
C MET A 246 -10.49 8.63 0.96
N LEU A 247 -9.45 8.73 0.12
CA LEU A 247 -8.31 7.83 0.15
C LEU A 247 -7.46 8.08 1.39
N MET A 248 -7.72 7.29 2.44
CA MET A 248 -7.02 7.45 3.71
C MET A 248 -5.60 6.86 3.73
N ILE A 249 -5.20 6.06 2.74
CA ILE A 249 -3.91 5.37 2.74
C ILE A 249 -3.35 5.35 1.32
N ILE A 250 -2.13 5.85 1.18
CA ILE A 250 -1.27 5.66 0.02
C ILE A 250 -0.21 4.64 0.46
N SER A 251 0.06 3.61 -0.35
CA SER A 251 1.02 2.57 0.00
C SER A 251 2.40 3.16 0.24
N GLY A 252 3.05 2.80 1.35
CA GLY A 252 4.44 3.18 1.60
C GLY A 252 5.44 2.70 0.54
N ALA A 253 5.06 1.78 -0.35
CA ALA A 253 5.94 1.26 -1.41
C ALA A 253 5.98 2.15 -2.66
N PHE A 254 4.95 2.96 -2.92
CA PHE A 254 4.93 3.87 -4.07
C PHE A 254 3.87 4.97 -3.91
N GLY A 255 4.32 6.14 -3.46
CA GLY A 255 3.46 7.30 -3.27
C GLY A 255 4.20 8.61 -3.57
N LEU A 256 3.54 9.51 -4.28
CA LEU A 256 4.04 10.82 -4.66
C LEU A 256 3.31 11.90 -3.85
N PHE A 257 4.06 12.83 -3.27
CA PHE A 257 3.53 13.85 -2.37
C PHE A 257 4.16 15.21 -2.66
N ARG A 258 3.40 16.27 -2.43
CA ARG A 258 3.93 17.63 -2.34
C ARG A 258 4.88 17.76 -1.14
N THR A 259 6.14 18.09 -1.41
CA THR A 259 7.21 18.14 -0.39
C THR A 259 6.89 19.15 0.71
N ASP A 260 6.37 20.32 0.36
CA ASP A 260 6.00 21.38 1.30
C ASP A 260 4.93 20.95 2.30
N LEU A 261 3.94 20.16 1.85
CA LEU A 261 2.87 19.67 2.70
C LEU A 261 3.32 18.54 3.61
N VAL A 262 4.18 17.63 3.13
CA VAL A 262 4.79 16.60 3.98
C VAL A 262 5.61 17.23 5.10
N ARG A 263 6.37 18.29 4.80
CA ARG A 263 7.09 19.10 5.80
C ARG A 263 6.14 19.84 6.75
N ALA A 264 5.08 20.45 6.25
CA ALA A 264 4.10 21.17 7.06
C ALA A 264 3.39 20.30 8.11
N VAL A 265 3.26 18.99 7.86
CA VAL A 265 2.72 18.03 8.84
C VAL A 265 3.79 17.35 9.69
N GLY A 266 5.06 17.74 9.56
CA GLY A 266 6.20 17.26 10.35
C GLY A 266 6.84 15.96 9.86
N GLY A 267 6.66 15.61 8.58
CA GLY A 267 7.18 14.37 7.99
C GLY A 267 6.39 13.12 8.39
N TYR A 268 7.05 11.96 8.33
CA TYR A 268 6.53 10.67 8.78
C TYR A 268 6.69 10.51 10.29
N ARG A 269 5.69 9.96 10.97
CA ARG A 269 5.77 9.71 12.42
C ARG A 269 6.54 8.43 12.69
N ALA A 270 7.79 8.53 13.15
CA ALA A 270 8.67 7.38 13.43
C ALA A 270 8.07 6.32 14.39
N ARG A 271 7.18 6.75 15.30
CA ARG A 271 6.49 5.83 16.23
C ARG A 271 5.23 5.17 15.65
N SER A 272 4.78 5.60 14.48
CA SER A 272 3.58 5.02 13.84
C SER A 272 3.90 3.63 13.30
N ILE A 273 3.00 2.66 13.55
CA ILE A 273 3.11 1.31 12.98
C ILE A 273 2.64 1.29 11.51
N GLY A 274 1.67 2.16 11.18
CA GLY A 274 1.20 2.41 9.82
C GLY A 274 1.55 3.82 9.42
N GLU A 275 2.83 4.06 9.15
CA GLU A 275 3.39 5.39 8.85
C GLU A 275 2.79 6.03 7.60
N ASP A 276 2.42 5.21 6.63
CA ASP A 276 1.85 5.59 5.35
C ASP A 276 0.39 6.04 5.48
N PHE A 277 -0.41 5.30 6.25
CA PHE A 277 -1.75 5.69 6.68
C PHE A 277 -1.70 6.95 7.57
N ASP A 278 -0.80 7.00 8.55
CA ASP A 278 -0.68 8.14 9.46
C ASP A 278 -0.39 9.45 8.72
N LEU A 279 0.53 9.43 7.75
CA LEU A 279 0.85 10.62 6.96
C LEU A 279 -0.38 11.14 6.22
N VAL A 280 -1.10 10.27 5.51
CA VAL A 280 -2.28 10.67 4.72
C VAL A 280 -3.41 11.16 5.62
N ALA A 281 -3.65 10.52 6.77
CA ALA A 281 -4.62 10.98 7.75
C ALA A 281 -4.28 12.39 8.29
N ARG A 282 -3.00 12.66 8.59
CA ARG A 282 -2.53 13.99 9.01
C ARG A 282 -2.62 15.03 7.90
N LEU A 283 -2.33 14.67 6.65
CA LEU A 283 -2.52 15.56 5.50
C LEU A 283 -4.00 15.94 5.35
N HIS A 284 -4.93 14.97 5.39
CA HIS A 284 -6.36 15.27 5.36
C HIS A 284 -6.77 16.21 6.49
N ARG A 285 -6.38 15.89 7.73
CA ARG A 285 -6.67 16.73 8.90
C ARG A 285 -6.16 18.15 8.71
N HIS A 286 -4.88 18.31 8.36
CA HIS A 286 -4.24 19.60 8.21
C HIS A 286 -4.92 20.48 7.15
N LEU A 287 -5.24 19.91 5.99
CA LEU A 287 -5.84 20.64 4.88
C LEU A 287 -7.32 20.98 5.16
N LEU A 288 -8.09 20.05 5.74
CA LEU A 288 -9.48 20.31 6.14
C LEU A 288 -9.57 21.34 7.26
N GLU A 289 -8.64 21.33 8.22
CA GLU A 289 -8.61 22.32 9.29
C GLU A 289 -8.29 23.73 8.77
N LYS A 290 -7.49 23.84 7.71
CA LYS A 290 -7.22 25.08 6.99
C LYS A 290 -8.31 25.49 6.00
N GLY A 291 -9.33 24.65 5.78
CA GLY A 291 -10.36 24.90 4.77
C GLY A 291 -9.81 24.90 3.33
N ALA A 292 -8.72 24.19 3.08
CA ALA A 292 -8.10 24.12 1.76
C ALA A 292 -8.97 23.29 0.80
N ASP A 293 -9.01 23.70 -0.47
CA ASP A 293 -9.52 22.88 -1.56
C ASP A 293 -8.37 22.02 -2.10
N TYR A 294 -8.47 20.71 -1.94
CA TYR A 294 -7.41 19.77 -2.27
C TYR A 294 -7.97 18.40 -2.66
N GLU A 295 -7.13 17.60 -3.30
CA GLU A 295 -7.44 16.25 -3.72
C GLU A 295 -6.25 15.31 -3.48
N ILE A 296 -6.56 14.13 -2.98
CA ILE A 296 -5.65 12.98 -2.93
C ILE A 296 -6.15 11.95 -3.93
N ARG A 297 -5.35 11.67 -4.96
CA ARG A 297 -5.72 10.84 -6.10
C ARG A 297 -5.05 9.47 -6.05
N PHE A 298 -5.54 8.53 -6.86
CA PHE A 298 -4.98 7.20 -7.02
C PHE A 298 -4.87 6.86 -8.50
N VAL A 299 -3.74 6.30 -8.91
CA VAL A 299 -3.50 5.83 -10.28
C VAL A 299 -3.53 4.29 -10.27
N PRO A 300 -4.56 3.67 -10.89
CA PRO A 300 -4.73 2.22 -10.87
C PRO A 300 -3.85 1.47 -11.89
N ASP A 301 -3.01 2.16 -12.65
CA ASP A 301 -2.12 1.57 -13.63
C ASP A 301 -0.92 0.87 -12.96
N PRO A 302 -0.67 -0.43 -13.19
CA PRO A 302 0.44 -1.18 -12.59
C PRO A 302 1.81 -0.61 -12.93
N MET A 303 2.48 -0.10 -11.90
CA MET A 303 3.73 0.66 -12.01
C MET A 303 4.78 0.27 -10.97
N CYS A 304 4.36 -0.40 -9.88
CA CYS A 304 5.22 -0.80 -8.78
C CYS A 304 4.97 -2.28 -8.44
N TRP A 305 6.06 -3.04 -8.30
CA TRP A 305 6.05 -4.46 -7.99
C TRP A 305 6.87 -4.74 -6.73
N THR A 306 6.30 -5.45 -5.77
CA THR A 306 6.94 -5.71 -4.46
C THR A 306 6.90 -7.20 -4.10
N GLU A 307 7.85 -7.65 -3.29
CA GLU A 307 7.85 -9.01 -2.74
C GLU A 307 6.80 -9.16 -1.63
N VAL A 308 6.06 -10.27 -1.67
CA VAL A 308 5.14 -10.66 -0.60
C VAL A 308 5.65 -11.88 0.18
N PRO A 309 5.24 -12.04 1.46
CA PRO A 309 5.64 -13.19 2.27
C PRO A 309 5.27 -14.53 1.61
N SER A 310 6.25 -15.43 1.54
CA SER A 310 6.13 -16.78 0.97
C SER A 310 5.77 -17.88 1.98
N ASP A 311 5.61 -17.53 3.26
CA ASP A 311 5.32 -18.45 4.37
C ASP A 311 4.27 -17.88 5.34
N LEU A 312 3.50 -18.77 5.97
CA LEU A 312 2.39 -18.39 6.85
C LEU A 312 2.82 -17.60 8.08
N LYS A 313 4.02 -17.85 8.63
CA LYS A 313 4.50 -17.17 9.84
C LYS A 313 4.84 -15.72 9.54
N SER A 314 5.52 -15.46 8.44
CA SER A 314 5.83 -14.10 7.98
C SER A 314 4.56 -13.36 7.55
N LEU A 315 3.64 -14.04 6.88
CA LEU A 315 2.34 -13.46 6.49
C LEU A 315 1.49 -13.09 7.72
N ALA A 316 1.39 -13.98 8.70
CA ALA A 316 0.67 -13.72 9.95
C ALA A 316 1.20 -12.48 10.67
N ARG A 317 2.54 -12.34 10.78
CA ARG A 317 3.20 -11.16 11.36
C ARG A 317 2.86 -9.89 10.58
N GLN A 318 2.87 -9.94 9.25
CA GLN A 318 2.54 -8.81 8.41
C GLN A 318 1.07 -8.37 8.59
N ARG A 319 0.12 -9.32 8.58
CA ARG A 319 -1.31 -9.02 8.74
C ARG A 319 -1.66 -8.52 10.14
N ALA A 320 -1.05 -9.11 11.18
CA ALA A 320 -1.17 -8.59 12.54
C ALA A 320 -0.63 -7.14 12.64
N ARG A 321 0.52 -6.85 12.02
CA ARG A 321 1.08 -5.49 11.97
C ARG A 321 0.14 -4.50 11.27
N TRP A 322 -0.47 -4.88 10.15
CA TRP A 322 -1.43 -4.01 9.46
C TRP A 322 -2.65 -3.69 10.31
N GLN A 323 -3.19 -4.67 11.05
CA GLN A 323 -4.29 -4.40 11.99
C GLN A 323 -3.86 -3.49 13.14
N LYS A 324 -2.63 -3.64 13.65
CA LYS A 324 -2.07 -2.71 14.66
C LYS A 324 -1.95 -1.29 14.11
N GLY A 325 -1.40 -1.13 12.90
CA GLY A 325 -1.27 0.16 12.23
C GLY A 325 -2.64 0.83 11.99
N LEU A 326 -3.67 0.05 11.64
CA LEU A 326 -5.03 0.55 11.50
C LEU A 326 -5.51 1.19 12.82
N LEU A 327 -5.39 0.49 13.95
CA LEU A 327 -5.79 1.03 15.26
C LEU A 327 -4.92 2.23 15.69
N ASP A 328 -3.61 2.16 15.44
CA ASP A 328 -2.63 3.19 15.79
C ASP A 328 -2.91 4.55 15.12
N VAL A 329 -3.54 4.52 13.95
CA VAL A 329 -3.94 5.74 13.22
C VAL A 329 -5.38 6.12 13.52
N LEU A 330 -6.30 5.16 13.61
CA LEU A 330 -7.71 5.46 13.88
C LEU A 330 -7.90 6.06 15.28
N TRP A 331 -7.18 5.57 16.30
CA TRP A 331 -7.40 5.99 17.67
C TRP A 331 -7.07 7.47 17.93
N PRO A 332 -5.90 8.01 17.50
CA PRO A 332 -5.62 9.44 17.58
C PRO A 332 -6.56 10.29 16.72
N ASN A 333 -7.14 9.71 15.67
CA ASN A 333 -8.03 10.42 14.75
C ASN A 333 -9.53 10.25 15.04
N ARG A 334 -9.90 9.63 16.17
CA ARG A 334 -11.30 9.36 16.54
C ARG A 334 -12.14 10.63 16.72
N ASP A 335 -11.50 11.74 17.05
CA ASP A 335 -12.16 13.03 17.23
C ASP A 335 -12.65 13.63 15.89
N MET A 336 -12.22 13.10 14.75
CA MET A 336 -12.74 13.50 13.44
C MET A 336 -14.09 12.83 13.09
N LEU A 337 -14.48 11.75 13.80
CA LEU A 337 -15.70 10.99 13.52
C LEU A 337 -16.94 11.88 13.63
N PHE A 338 -17.78 11.84 12.59
CA PHE A 338 -19.07 12.53 12.50
C PHE A 338 -19.02 14.05 12.77
N ARG A 339 -17.85 14.67 12.59
CA ARG A 339 -17.70 16.12 12.72
C ARG A 339 -17.82 16.79 11.34
N PRO A 340 -18.75 17.76 11.16
CA PRO A 340 -18.98 18.43 9.87
C PRO A 340 -17.73 19.04 9.24
N ARG A 341 -16.80 19.56 10.06
CA ARG A 341 -15.52 20.15 9.59
C ARG A 341 -14.67 19.17 8.77
N TYR A 342 -14.76 17.86 9.03
CA TYR A 342 -13.97 16.85 8.30
C TYR A 342 -14.76 16.21 7.16
N GLY A 343 -15.96 16.72 6.84
CA GLY A 343 -16.76 16.35 5.68
C GLY A 343 -16.85 14.83 5.47
N ARG A 344 -16.55 14.40 4.24
CA ARG A 344 -16.65 12.99 3.84
C ARG A 344 -15.71 12.05 4.60
N ILE A 345 -14.55 12.56 5.04
CA ILE A 345 -13.60 11.78 5.86
C ILE A 345 -14.23 11.40 7.19
N GLY A 346 -14.80 12.39 7.90
CA GLY A 346 -15.43 12.19 9.20
C GLY A 346 -16.72 11.37 9.16
N PHE A 347 -17.50 11.49 8.09
CA PHE A 347 -18.83 10.84 7.98
C PHE A 347 -18.85 9.50 7.25
N PHE A 348 -17.89 9.23 6.36
CA PHE A 348 -17.90 8.00 5.55
C PHE A 348 -16.60 7.21 5.68
N ALA A 349 -15.44 7.83 5.43
CA ALA A 349 -14.17 7.10 5.40
C ALA A 349 -13.80 6.53 6.78
N LEU A 350 -13.79 7.37 7.82
CA LEU A 350 -13.43 6.92 9.17
C LEU A 350 -14.46 5.93 9.73
N PRO A 351 -15.79 6.17 9.69
CA PRO A 351 -16.76 5.18 10.16
C PRO A 351 -16.63 3.83 9.45
N TYR A 352 -16.39 3.83 8.13
CA TYR A 352 -16.14 2.59 7.38
C TYR A 352 -14.90 1.85 7.93
N LEU A 353 -13.77 2.54 8.10
CA LEU A 353 -12.53 1.94 8.61
C LEU A 353 -12.71 1.42 10.04
N TRP A 354 -13.49 2.09 10.88
CA TRP A 354 -13.79 1.60 12.24
C TRP A 354 -14.67 0.35 12.20
N LEU A 355 -15.80 0.39 11.49
CA LEU A 355 -16.80 -0.67 11.53
C LEU A 355 -16.40 -1.89 10.70
N PHE A 356 -16.00 -1.67 9.45
CA PHE A 356 -15.80 -2.74 8.46
C PHE A 356 -14.34 -3.19 8.31
N GLU A 357 -13.37 -2.47 8.88
CA GLU A 357 -11.98 -2.90 8.89
C GLU A 357 -11.46 -3.19 10.30
N LEU A 358 -11.60 -2.26 11.25
CA LEU A 358 -11.05 -2.47 12.59
C LEU A 358 -11.85 -3.53 13.37
N PHE A 359 -13.18 -3.42 13.39
CA PHE A 359 -14.04 -4.33 14.15
C PHE A 359 -14.50 -5.57 13.39
N ALA A 360 -14.33 -5.63 12.07
CA ALA A 360 -14.67 -6.81 11.28
C ALA A 360 -14.23 -8.16 11.88
N PRO A 361 -12.97 -8.36 12.29
CA PRO A 361 -12.57 -9.66 12.86
C PRO A 361 -13.27 -9.99 14.19
N VAL A 362 -13.66 -8.98 14.97
CA VAL A 362 -14.43 -9.18 16.21
C VAL A 362 -15.86 -9.60 15.88
N VAL A 363 -16.49 -8.92 14.91
CA VAL A 363 -17.83 -9.27 14.41
C VAL A 363 -17.84 -10.69 13.82
N GLU A 364 -16.79 -11.07 13.08
CA GLU A 364 -16.65 -12.42 12.52
C GLU A 364 -16.58 -13.50 13.62
N ILE A 365 -15.80 -13.32 14.70
CA ILE A 365 -15.82 -14.25 15.85
C ILE A 365 -17.19 -14.31 16.50
N VAL A 366 -17.81 -13.16 16.77
CA VAL A 366 -19.12 -13.11 17.42
C VAL A 366 -20.15 -13.86 16.58
N GLY A 367 -20.08 -13.74 15.25
CA GLY A 367 -20.88 -14.53 14.32
C GLY A 367 -20.66 -16.03 14.46
N ILE A 368 -19.41 -16.48 14.47
CA ILE A 368 -19.06 -17.91 14.63
C ILE A 368 -19.59 -18.45 15.98
N VAL A 369 -19.37 -17.73 17.07
CA VAL A 369 -19.83 -18.11 18.41
C VAL A 369 -21.37 -18.18 18.46
N THR A 370 -22.05 -17.21 17.84
CA THR A 370 -23.52 -17.18 17.76
C THR A 370 -24.06 -18.39 17.01
N ILE A 371 -23.44 -18.76 15.88
CA ILE A 371 -23.82 -19.95 15.09
C ILE A 371 -23.65 -21.23 15.92
N ILE A 372 -22.51 -21.38 16.62
CA ILE A 372 -22.24 -22.55 17.47
C ILE A 372 -23.28 -22.65 18.59
N LEU A 373 -23.57 -21.55 19.29
CA LEU A 373 -24.58 -21.52 20.33
C LEU A 373 -25.97 -21.88 19.80
N ALA A 374 -26.37 -21.34 18.65
CA ALA A 374 -27.64 -21.67 18.02
C ALA A 374 -27.73 -23.16 17.64
N ALA A 375 -26.63 -23.76 17.19
CA ALA A 375 -26.55 -25.18 16.87
C ALA A 375 -26.70 -26.06 18.12
N VAL A 376 -25.97 -25.74 19.20
CA VAL A 376 -26.03 -26.47 20.48
C VAL A 376 -27.43 -26.40 21.10
N LEU A 377 -28.10 -25.27 20.97
CA LEU A 377 -29.46 -25.07 21.50
C LEU A 377 -30.56 -25.65 20.59
N GLY A 378 -30.21 -26.23 19.44
CA GLY A 378 -31.17 -26.82 18.51
C GLY A 378 -32.08 -25.82 17.79
N VAL A 379 -31.78 -24.52 17.86
CA VAL A 379 -32.57 -23.45 17.24
C VAL A 379 -32.03 -23.02 15.87
N LEU A 380 -30.88 -23.56 15.45
CA LEU A 380 -30.28 -23.28 14.15
C LEU A 380 -31.05 -23.99 13.03
N SER A 381 -31.71 -23.21 12.17
CA SER A 381 -32.24 -23.73 10.90
C SER A 381 -31.09 -24.11 9.98
N LYS A 382 -30.98 -25.41 9.67
CA LYS A 382 -29.96 -25.95 8.76
C LYS A 382 -30.07 -25.34 7.36
N GLU A 383 -31.30 -25.14 6.89
CA GLU A 383 -31.57 -24.55 5.58
C GLU A 383 -31.09 -23.10 5.52
N PHE A 384 -31.47 -22.28 6.50
CA PHE A 384 -31.03 -20.89 6.57
C PHE A 384 -29.51 -20.78 6.68
N PHE A 385 -28.88 -21.63 7.49
CA PHE A 385 -27.42 -21.68 7.63
C PHE A 385 -26.72 -21.97 6.30
N LEU A 386 -27.19 -22.97 5.55
CA LEU A 386 -26.62 -23.31 4.25
C LEU A 386 -26.83 -22.19 3.23
N GLN A 387 -28.02 -21.59 3.18
CA GLN A 387 -28.32 -20.45 2.30
C GLN A 387 -27.41 -19.25 2.62
N PHE A 388 -27.24 -18.92 3.90
CA PHE A 388 -26.37 -17.83 4.34
C PHE A 388 -24.90 -18.09 3.97
N LEU A 389 -24.40 -19.30 4.19
CA LEU A 389 -23.04 -19.69 3.84
C LEU A 389 -22.82 -19.64 2.33
N LEU A 390 -23.74 -20.19 1.54
CA LEU A 390 -23.67 -20.19 0.07
C LEU A 390 -23.75 -18.77 -0.49
N PHE A 391 -24.67 -17.95 -0.01
CA PHE A 391 -24.78 -16.55 -0.41
C PHE A 391 -23.49 -15.81 -0.10
N GLY A 392 -22.95 -15.97 1.12
CA GLY A 392 -21.76 -15.24 1.50
C GLY A 392 -20.50 -15.69 0.76
N TYR A 393 -20.39 -17.00 0.49
CA TYR A 393 -19.35 -17.55 -0.37
C TYR A 393 -19.47 -17.00 -1.79
N ALA A 394 -20.64 -17.13 -2.43
CA ALA A 394 -20.88 -16.68 -3.80
C ALA A 394 -20.61 -15.17 -3.95
N PHE A 395 -21.10 -14.35 -3.01
CA PHE A 395 -20.89 -12.92 -3.04
C PHE A 395 -19.41 -12.55 -2.93
N ALA A 396 -18.69 -13.15 -1.98
CA ALA A 396 -17.25 -12.92 -1.83
C ALA A 396 -16.46 -13.34 -3.08
N THR A 397 -16.82 -14.47 -3.69
CA THR A 397 -16.21 -14.95 -4.94
C THR A 397 -16.50 -13.97 -6.08
N VAL A 398 -17.71 -13.43 -6.20
CA VAL A 398 -18.06 -12.43 -7.23
C VAL A 398 -17.20 -11.17 -7.09
N ILE A 399 -16.97 -10.68 -5.88
CA ILE A 399 -16.09 -9.52 -5.66
C ILE A 399 -14.64 -9.84 -6.05
N SER A 400 -14.12 -10.99 -5.67
CA SER A 400 -12.76 -11.43 -6.04
C SER A 400 -12.61 -11.61 -7.54
N MET A 401 -13.55 -12.30 -8.20
CA MET A 401 -13.59 -12.44 -9.65
C MET A 401 -13.73 -11.08 -10.34
N GLY A 402 -14.55 -10.18 -9.82
CA GLY A 402 -14.70 -8.81 -10.32
C GLY A 402 -13.37 -8.06 -10.35
N SER A 403 -12.56 -8.17 -9.28
CA SER A 403 -11.23 -7.55 -9.24
C SER A 403 -10.25 -8.14 -10.26
N VAL A 404 -10.28 -9.46 -10.46
CA VAL A 404 -9.43 -10.16 -11.42
C VAL A 404 -9.84 -9.83 -12.86
N LEU A 405 -11.13 -9.85 -13.15
CA LEU A 405 -11.66 -9.49 -14.46
C LEU A 405 -11.38 -8.02 -14.80
N GLN A 406 -11.51 -7.12 -13.81
CA GLN A 406 -11.15 -5.71 -13.99
C GLN A 406 -9.67 -5.58 -14.37
N GLU A 407 -8.76 -6.27 -13.68
CA GLU A 407 -7.34 -6.26 -14.02
C GLU A 407 -7.09 -6.78 -15.45
N GLU A 408 -7.63 -7.96 -15.77
CA GLU A 408 -7.35 -8.63 -17.03
C GLU A 408 -7.95 -7.92 -18.25
N ILE A 409 -9.16 -7.38 -18.12
CA ILE A 409 -9.80 -6.62 -19.21
C ILE A 409 -9.06 -5.29 -19.44
N THR A 410 -8.61 -4.64 -18.37
CA THR A 410 -8.09 -3.27 -18.40
C THR A 410 -6.60 -3.22 -18.74
N TYR A 411 -5.79 -4.08 -18.14
CA TYR A 411 -4.33 -3.98 -18.18
C TYR A 411 -3.64 -5.19 -18.84
N LYS A 412 -4.33 -6.33 -18.99
CA LYS A 412 -3.82 -7.55 -19.64
C LYS A 412 -2.40 -7.94 -19.20
N ARG A 413 -2.12 -7.87 -17.89
CA ARG A 413 -0.76 -8.09 -17.37
C ARG A 413 -0.38 -9.57 -17.32
N TYR A 414 -1.34 -10.48 -17.13
CA TYR A 414 -1.09 -11.91 -17.24
C TYR A 414 -1.24 -12.37 -18.70
N ASN A 415 -0.11 -12.42 -19.42
CA ASN A 415 -0.07 -12.81 -20.84
C ASN A 415 -0.35 -14.30 -21.12
N ASP A 416 -0.51 -15.14 -20.08
CA ASP A 416 -0.79 -16.57 -20.20
C ASP A 416 -2.19 -16.90 -19.65
N TRP A 417 -3.06 -17.43 -20.52
CA TRP A 417 -4.41 -17.83 -20.14
C TRP A 417 -4.43 -18.86 -19.00
N LYS A 418 -3.37 -19.68 -18.85
CA LYS A 418 -3.24 -20.65 -17.76
C LYS A 418 -3.09 -19.95 -16.42
N ASP A 419 -2.37 -18.83 -16.38
CA ASP A 419 -2.22 -18.02 -15.17
C ASP A 419 -3.56 -17.34 -14.82
N VAL A 420 -4.32 -16.88 -15.82
CA VAL A 420 -5.67 -16.32 -15.61
C VAL A 420 -6.63 -17.37 -15.05
N VAL A 421 -6.71 -18.56 -15.66
CA VAL A 421 -7.56 -19.65 -15.16
C VAL A 421 -7.15 -20.06 -13.74
N ARG A 422 -5.85 -20.12 -13.46
CA ARG A 422 -5.36 -20.40 -12.10
C ARG A 422 -5.76 -19.30 -11.12
N LEU A 423 -5.63 -18.03 -11.49
CA LEU A 423 -6.02 -16.90 -10.66
C LEU A 423 -7.53 -16.90 -10.36
N VAL A 424 -8.36 -17.17 -11.37
CA VAL A 424 -9.82 -17.33 -11.19
C VAL A 424 -10.13 -18.51 -10.27
N SER A 425 -9.44 -19.64 -10.40
CA SER A 425 -9.64 -20.77 -9.48
C SER A 425 -9.34 -20.41 -8.02
N TYR A 426 -8.33 -19.57 -7.77
CA TYR A 426 -8.01 -19.09 -6.43
C TYR A 426 -9.08 -18.15 -5.84
N CYS A 427 -9.92 -17.51 -6.67
CA CYS A 427 -11.07 -16.72 -6.17
C CYS A 427 -12.08 -17.60 -5.42
N PHE A 428 -12.17 -18.89 -5.76
CA PHE A 428 -13.01 -19.86 -5.06
C PHE A 428 -12.32 -20.47 -3.83
N LEU A 429 -10.99 -20.64 -3.90
CA LEU A 429 -10.20 -21.34 -2.88
C LEU A 429 -9.77 -20.44 -1.71
N GLU A 430 -9.63 -19.13 -1.90
CA GLU A 430 -9.16 -18.22 -0.84
C GLU A 430 -10.10 -18.14 0.38
N HIS A 431 -11.36 -18.54 0.24
CA HIS A 431 -12.35 -18.44 1.31
C HIS A 431 -12.10 -19.44 2.45
N PHE A 432 -11.43 -20.56 2.17
CA PHE A 432 -11.13 -21.61 3.17
C PHE A 432 -9.77 -22.29 2.91
N PRO A 433 -8.88 -22.44 3.91
CA PRO A 433 -8.96 -21.93 5.29
C PRO A 433 -8.40 -20.52 5.46
N TYR A 434 -8.01 -19.87 4.35
CA TYR A 434 -7.21 -18.65 4.40
C TYR A 434 -7.95 -17.48 5.06
N ARG A 435 -9.23 -17.27 4.79
CA ARG A 435 -10.04 -16.21 5.42
C ARG A 435 -10.11 -16.35 6.95
N GLN A 436 -10.21 -17.58 7.46
CA GLN A 436 -10.26 -17.85 8.90
C GLN A 436 -8.92 -17.57 9.56
N LEU A 437 -7.81 -17.95 8.91
CA LEU A 437 -6.47 -17.59 9.37
C LEU A 437 -6.27 -16.08 9.39
N HIS A 438 -6.72 -15.38 8.34
CA HIS A 438 -6.64 -13.92 8.24
C HIS A 438 -7.41 -13.23 9.38
N MET A 439 -8.62 -13.69 9.70
CA MET A 439 -9.39 -13.22 10.87
C MET A 439 -8.57 -13.38 12.17
N ILE A 440 -8.01 -14.58 12.41
CA ILE A 440 -7.20 -14.87 13.60
C ILE A 440 -5.99 -13.92 13.70
N TRP A 441 -5.26 -13.68 12.60
CA TRP A 441 -4.09 -12.80 12.61
C TRP A 441 -4.46 -11.34 12.89
N ARG A 442 -5.61 -10.87 12.39
CA ARG A 442 -6.11 -9.52 12.72
C ARG A 442 -6.44 -9.41 14.21
N LEU A 443 -7.09 -10.41 14.80
CA LEU A 443 -7.39 -10.44 16.24
C LEU A 443 -6.12 -10.48 17.09
N GLN A 444 -5.12 -11.24 16.66
CA GLN A 444 -3.80 -11.24 17.28
C GLN A 444 -3.18 -9.84 17.23
N GLY A 445 -3.25 -9.14 16.09
CA GLY A 445 -2.81 -7.75 15.97
C GLY A 445 -3.53 -6.82 16.95
N LEU A 446 -4.87 -6.89 17.00
CA LEU A 446 -5.67 -6.09 17.93
C LEU A 446 -5.28 -6.36 19.40
N SER A 447 -5.16 -7.63 19.79
CA SER A 447 -4.73 -8.01 21.13
C SER A 447 -3.30 -7.58 21.45
N GLN A 448 -2.37 -7.63 20.48
CA GLN A 448 -0.99 -7.19 20.67
C GLN A 448 -0.93 -5.69 20.95
N TYR A 449 -1.64 -4.87 20.18
CA TYR A 449 -1.69 -3.42 20.38
C TYR A 449 -2.24 -3.07 21.77
N LEU A 450 -3.34 -3.71 22.18
CA LEU A 450 -3.95 -3.48 23.49
C LEU A 450 -3.05 -3.90 24.66
N ARG A 451 -2.10 -4.82 24.44
CA ARG A 451 -1.08 -5.22 25.43
C ARG A 451 0.19 -4.36 25.36
N GLY A 452 0.27 -3.41 24.43
CA GLY A 452 1.46 -2.58 24.21
C GLY A 452 2.60 -3.23 23.41
N ASP A 453 2.37 -4.39 22.76
CA ASP A 453 3.37 -5.05 21.90
C ASP A 453 3.43 -4.38 20.50
N ASN A 454 4.08 -3.22 20.49
CA ASN A 454 4.26 -2.37 19.31
C ASN A 454 5.64 -2.54 18.66
N VAL A 455 6.41 -3.56 19.05
CA VAL A 455 7.78 -3.76 18.56
C VAL A 455 7.76 -4.26 17.11
N TRP A 456 8.52 -3.58 16.25
CA TRP A 456 8.76 -4.03 14.88
C TRP A 456 9.70 -5.24 14.87
N ARG A 457 9.36 -6.27 14.09
CA ARG A 457 10.21 -7.46 13.92
C ARG A 457 10.46 -7.68 12.42
N PRO A 458 11.72 -7.84 11.99
CA PRO A 458 12.04 -7.97 10.57
C PRO A 458 11.37 -9.19 9.94
N LEU A 459 10.97 -9.03 8.67
CA LEU A 459 10.44 -10.10 7.82
C LEU A 459 11.60 -10.72 7.04
N LYS A 460 11.60 -12.04 6.90
CA LYS A 460 12.61 -12.73 6.06
C LYS A 460 12.16 -12.60 4.60
N ARG A 461 12.84 -11.76 3.83
CA ARG A 461 12.62 -11.56 2.39
C ARG A 461 13.59 -12.42 1.57
N LYS A 462 13.25 -12.69 0.30
CA LYS A 462 14.11 -13.48 -0.59
C LYS A 462 15.07 -12.61 -1.39
N GLY A 463 14.75 -11.33 -1.56
CA GLY A 463 15.55 -10.37 -2.30
C GLY A 463 15.34 -10.50 -3.81
N MET A 464 15.46 -9.37 -4.50
CA MET A 464 15.30 -9.28 -5.96
C MET A 464 16.32 -10.12 -6.76
N ALA A 465 17.37 -10.63 -6.11
CA ALA A 465 18.42 -11.46 -6.69
C ALA A 465 18.00 -12.93 -6.99
N SER A 466 16.75 -13.33 -6.69
CA SER A 466 16.30 -14.71 -6.97
C SER A 466 15.99 -15.00 -8.45
N ALA A 467 16.14 -14.02 -9.34
CA ALA A 467 16.16 -14.26 -10.78
C ALA A 467 17.60 -14.57 -11.21
N ARG A 468 17.86 -15.85 -11.50
CA ARG A 468 19.15 -16.34 -12.00
C ARG A 468 19.61 -15.50 -13.19
N VAL A 469 20.75 -14.83 -13.05
CA VAL A 469 21.56 -14.44 -14.20
C VAL A 469 22.15 -15.75 -14.75
N PRO A 470 21.95 -16.08 -16.05
CA PRO A 470 22.61 -17.23 -16.66
C PRO A 470 24.13 -17.08 -16.67
#